data_AF-A0AAW3RKX6-F1
#
_entry.id   AF-A0AAW3RKX6-F1
#
_cell.length_a   1.000
_cell.length_b   1.000
_cell.length_c   1.000
_cell.angle_alpha   90.00
_cell.angle_beta   90.00
_cell.angle_gamma   90.00
#
_symmetry.space_group_name_H-M   'P 1'
#
loop_
_entity.id
_entity.type
_entity.pdbx_description
1 polymer ?
#
loop_
_entity_poly.entity_id
_entity_poly.type
_entity_poly.pdbx_seq_one_letter_code
_entity_poly.pdbx_strand_id
1 'polypeptide(L)'
;MGGITLEKRVDEQESYFSMSEFLDSYYWTSKDDSLGSLLGSVTLWSDDGELFDQAIADDWHAFFIDVSDEDHTVLESFQAVKQFVNEYLPDVAEITSVSRNLTCRIRMICEMPEVKRNQEPVWQNWVAAVNWITNPNVVPVNESPFLKKGQSLPNPKKKGFRKNQFPVAQVLPAPRPKIPMEDNPEMLTVEQSFQAQLAFMRHYYQVTNGSELGNYLQQYSKVNDANERYKAWGRKFSANAETDTKASSLTVLLMAKEYYEVFCTDNALHAQPLRKLTSEIWKTVYLPHNQRVQTEVWQNWLTAVHQALE
;
A
#
# COMPACT_ATOMS: atom_id res chain seq x y z
N MET A 1 32.94 -0.86 12.27
CA MET A 1 31.49 -0.82 11.94
C MET A 1 31.39 -0.13 10.60
N GLY A 2 31.28 -0.92 9.53
CA GLY A 2 31.29 -0.40 8.16
C GLY A 2 29.98 0.32 7.89
N GLY A 3 30.05 1.65 7.78
CA GLY A 3 28.96 2.44 7.22
C GLY A 3 28.83 2.08 5.75
N ILE A 4 27.61 1.89 5.29
CA ILE A 4 27.34 1.74 3.88
C ILE A 4 27.20 3.13 3.28
N THR A 5 28.03 3.38 2.29
CA THR A 5 27.85 4.46 1.33
C THR A 5 26.64 4.13 0.45
N LEU A 6 25.81 5.13 0.16
CA LEU A 6 24.62 5.07 -0.70
C LEU A 6 24.86 4.56 -2.14
N GLU A 7 26.08 4.12 -2.45
CA GLU A 7 26.53 3.57 -3.74
C GLU A 7 26.24 2.08 -3.89
N LYS A 8 25.76 1.41 -2.83
CA LYS A 8 25.40 0.00 -2.90
C LYS A 8 24.22 -0.21 -3.84
N ARG A 9 24.45 -1.01 -4.88
CA ARG A 9 23.45 -1.51 -5.81
C ARG A 9 22.95 -2.88 -5.33
N VAL A 10 21.67 -3.13 -5.54
CA VAL A 10 20.96 -4.34 -5.10
C VAL A 10 20.20 -4.85 -6.32
N ASP A 11 20.43 -6.11 -6.69
CA ASP A 11 19.70 -6.72 -7.80
C ASP A 11 18.24 -7.04 -7.42
N GLU A 12 17.43 -7.46 -8.39
CA GLU A 12 16.01 -7.77 -8.18
C GLU A 12 15.78 -8.85 -7.11
N GLN A 13 16.65 -9.88 -7.09
CA GLN A 13 16.53 -11.02 -6.19
C GLN A 13 16.93 -10.63 -4.76
N GLU A 14 18.06 -9.94 -4.59
CA GLU A 14 18.49 -9.40 -3.31
C GLU A 14 17.45 -8.41 -2.74
N SER A 15 16.85 -7.61 -3.61
CA SER A 15 15.77 -6.66 -3.28
C SER A 15 14.53 -7.39 -2.77
N TYR A 16 14.10 -8.46 -3.46
CA TYR A 16 12.94 -9.29 -3.06
C TYR A 16 13.17 -9.95 -1.71
N PHE A 17 14.33 -10.58 -1.50
CA PHE A 17 14.65 -11.22 -0.23
C PHE A 17 14.77 -10.22 0.92
N SER A 18 15.32 -9.04 0.66
CA SER A 18 15.40 -7.97 1.64
C SER A 18 14.00 -7.50 2.04
N MET A 19 13.07 -7.42 1.08
CA MET A 19 11.67 -7.07 1.31
C MET A 19 10.98 -8.12 2.20
N SER A 20 11.18 -9.41 1.91
CA SER A 20 10.63 -10.51 2.70
C SER A 20 11.09 -10.47 4.16
N GLU A 21 12.40 -10.40 4.41
CA GLU A 21 12.97 -10.30 5.77
C GLU A 21 12.52 -9.03 6.49
N PHE A 22 12.44 -7.91 5.76
CA PHE A 22 11.94 -6.66 6.30
C PHE A 22 10.50 -6.77 6.79
N LEU A 23 9.58 -7.37 6.01
CA LEU A 23 8.20 -7.58 6.41
C LEU A 23 8.07 -8.63 7.53
N ASP A 24 8.82 -9.73 7.46
CA ASP A 24 8.83 -10.78 8.49
C ASP A 24 9.27 -10.22 9.84
N SER A 25 10.26 -9.32 9.84
CA SER A 25 10.71 -8.64 11.06
C SER A 25 9.58 -7.89 11.77
N TYR A 26 8.67 -7.25 11.03
CA TYR A 26 7.51 -6.56 11.59
C TYR A 26 6.41 -7.53 12.00
N TYR A 27 6.15 -8.58 11.22
CA TYR A 27 5.20 -9.63 11.60
C TYR A 27 5.59 -10.25 12.93
N TRP A 28 6.86 -10.58 13.12
CA TRP A 28 7.30 -11.20 14.36
C TRP A 28 7.27 -10.28 15.58
N THR A 29 7.43 -8.97 15.39
CA THR A 29 7.30 -7.99 16.48
C THR A 29 5.84 -7.77 16.86
N SER A 30 4.94 -7.72 15.88
CA SER A 30 3.54 -7.33 16.08
C SER A 30 2.55 -8.49 16.21
N LYS A 31 2.87 -9.62 15.59
CA LYS A 31 1.94 -10.72 15.30
C LYS A 31 0.72 -10.27 14.49
N ASP A 32 0.95 -9.35 13.57
CA ASP A 32 -0.08 -8.77 12.71
C ASP A 32 -0.60 -9.74 11.65
N ASP A 33 -1.93 -9.92 11.60
CA ASP A 33 -2.57 -10.90 10.72
C ASP A 33 -2.43 -10.56 9.23
N SER A 34 -2.53 -9.28 8.85
CA SER A 34 -2.38 -8.86 7.45
C SER A 34 -0.95 -9.07 6.96
N LEU A 35 0.07 -8.76 7.78
CA LEU A 35 1.45 -9.11 7.47
C LEU A 35 1.65 -10.62 7.37
N GLY A 36 1.08 -11.40 8.30
CA GLY A 36 1.18 -12.86 8.28
C GLY A 36 0.54 -13.48 7.04
N SER A 37 -0.61 -12.95 6.60
CA SER A 37 -1.29 -13.38 5.38
C SER A 37 -0.46 -13.10 4.14
N LEU A 38 0.12 -11.89 4.02
CA LEU A 38 0.98 -11.55 2.89
C LEU A 38 2.26 -12.40 2.87
N LEU A 39 2.92 -12.54 4.02
CA LEU A 39 4.12 -13.36 4.14
C LEU A 39 3.85 -14.81 3.75
N GLY A 40 2.67 -15.35 4.09
CA GLY A 40 2.23 -16.66 3.61
C GLY A 40 2.30 -16.83 2.10
N SER A 41 2.15 -15.75 1.32
CA SER A 41 2.28 -15.79 -0.15
C SER A 41 3.70 -15.42 -0.63
N VAL A 42 4.42 -14.56 0.10
CA VAL A 42 5.76 -14.08 -0.28
C VAL A 42 6.88 -15.09 0.05
N THR A 43 6.71 -15.91 1.10
CA THR A 43 7.76 -16.82 1.61
C THR A 43 7.69 -18.24 1.05
N LEU A 44 6.68 -18.60 0.24
CA LEU A 44 6.55 -19.97 -0.30
C LEU A 44 7.35 -20.14 -1.59
N TRP A 45 8.53 -20.75 -1.48
CA TRP A 45 9.25 -21.36 -2.60
C TRP A 45 8.80 -22.82 -2.78
N SER A 46 8.69 -23.29 -4.03
CA SER A 46 8.51 -24.72 -4.30
C SER A 46 9.82 -25.49 -4.13
N ASP A 47 9.74 -26.79 -3.82
CA ASP A 47 10.89 -27.69 -3.64
C ASP A 47 11.81 -27.78 -4.87
N ASP A 48 11.34 -27.35 -6.04
CA ASP A 48 12.05 -27.39 -7.33
C ASP A 48 12.67 -26.04 -7.74
N GLY A 49 12.61 -25.02 -6.86
CA GLY A 49 13.20 -23.71 -7.12
C GLY A 49 12.34 -22.76 -7.97
N GLU A 50 11.06 -23.10 -8.21
CA GLU A 50 10.10 -22.19 -8.82
C GLU A 50 9.32 -21.39 -7.75
N LEU A 51 9.05 -20.12 -8.04
CA LEU A 51 8.19 -19.23 -7.24
C LEU A 51 6.77 -19.81 -7.20
N PHE A 52 6.22 -20.03 -6.00
CA PHE A 52 4.92 -20.71 -5.87
C PHE A 52 3.72 -19.82 -6.21
N ASP A 53 3.91 -18.50 -6.28
CA ASP A 53 2.95 -17.58 -6.88
C ASP A 53 3.65 -16.74 -7.97
N GLN A 54 3.61 -17.25 -9.20
CA GLN A 54 4.15 -16.56 -10.36
C GLN A 54 3.54 -15.15 -10.51
N ALA A 55 2.31 -14.91 -10.03
CA ALA A 55 1.71 -13.58 -10.11
C ALA A 55 2.41 -12.58 -9.16
N ILE A 56 2.76 -12.99 -7.94
CA ILE A 56 3.54 -12.14 -7.01
C ILE A 56 4.94 -11.86 -7.55
N ALA A 57 5.56 -12.88 -8.16
CA ALA A 57 6.86 -12.73 -8.81
C ALA A 57 6.80 -11.76 -10.00
N ASP A 58 5.83 -11.93 -10.88
CA ASP A 58 5.61 -11.08 -12.06
C ASP A 58 5.30 -9.64 -11.63
N ASP A 59 4.48 -9.46 -10.60
CA ASP A 59 4.16 -8.16 -10.02
C ASP A 59 5.40 -7.51 -9.41
N TRP A 60 6.21 -8.26 -8.66
CA TRP A 60 7.47 -7.76 -8.10
C TRP A 60 8.42 -7.31 -9.21
N HIS A 61 8.60 -8.13 -10.23
CA HIS A 61 9.42 -7.79 -11.40
C HIS A 61 8.93 -6.50 -12.03
N ALA A 62 7.61 -6.37 -12.27
CA ALA A 62 7.00 -5.16 -12.80
C ALA A 62 7.26 -3.93 -11.91
N PHE A 63 7.14 -4.07 -10.59
CA PHE A 63 7.43 -2.98 -9.64
C PHE A 63 8.90 -2.59 -9.59
N PHE A 64 9.79 -3.56 -9.76
CA PHE A 64 11.23 -3.32 -9.78
C PHE A 64 11.62 -2.55 -11.05
N ILE A 65 11.24 -3.05 -12.23
CA ILE A 65 11.61 -2.42 -13.50
C ILE A 65 10.93 -1.05 -13.72
N ASP A 66 9.77 -0.81 -13.11
CA ASP A 66 9.08 0.50 -13.17
C ASP A 66 9.88 1.61 -12.47
N VAL A 67 10.75 1.26 -11.52
CA VAL A 67 11.69 2.21 -10.91
C VAL A 67 12.90 2.45 -11.81
N SER A 68 13.55 1.36 -12.26
CA SER A 68 14.69 1.37 -13.20
C SER A 68 14.96 -0.06 -13.69
N ASP A 69 15.51 -0.19 -14.91
CA ASP A 69 15.95 -1.43 -15.53
C ASP A 69 17.37 -1.89 -15.13
N GLU A 70 18.07 -1.10 -14.32
CA GLU A 70 19.36 -1.47 -13.73
C GLU A 70 19.20 -2.00 -12.29
N ASP A 71 20.28 -2.53 -11.71
CA ASP A 71 20.31 -2.79 -10.26
C ASP A 71 19.93 -1.52 -9.49
N HIS A 72 19.26 -1.63 -8.36
CA HIS A 72 18.74 -0.45 -7.66
C HIS A 72 19.69 0.04 -6.57
N THR A 73 19.76 1.35 -6.37
CA THR A 73 20.19 1.88 -5.07
C THR A 73 19.26 1.39 -3.96
N VAL A 74 19.71 1.44 -2.71
CA VAL A 74 18.88 1.07 -1.55
C VAL A 74 17.56 1.86 -1.49
N LEU A 75 17.52 3.09 -2.01
CA LEU A 75 16.28 3.88 -2.08
C LEU A 75 15.38 3.43 -3.22
N GLU A 76 15.92 3.21 -4.42
CA GLU A 76 15.15 2.74 -5.58
C GLU A 76 14.49 1.38 -5.27
N SER A 77 15.23 0.47 -4.64
CA SER A 77 14.71 -0.82 -4.19
C SER A 77 13.59 -0.63 -3.14
N PHE A 78 13.71 0.35 -2.24
CA PHE A 78 12.63 0.71 -1.31
C PHE A 78 11.42 1.34 -2.00
N GLN A 79 11.60 1.99 -3.16
CA GLN A 79 10.48 2.48 -3.98
C GLN A 79 9.72 1.31 -4.61
N ALA A 80 10.39 0.23 -4.99
CA ALA A 80 9.73 -1.02 -5.41
C ALA A 80 8.94 -1.63 -4.24
N VAL A 81 9.51 -1.67 -3.02
CA VAL A 81 8.79 -2.10 -1.79
C VAL A 81 7.55 -1.25 -1.57
N LYS A 82 7.62 0.08 -1.76
CA LYS A 82 6.46 0.98 -1.68
C LYS A 82 5.35 0.56 -2.65
N GLN A 83 5.68 0.21 -3.89
CA GLN A 83 4.67 -0.25 -4.85
C GLN A 83 4.04 -1.56 -4.39
N PHE A 84 4.88 -2.52 -3.97
CA PHE A 84 4.46 -3.83 -3.50
C PHE A 84 3.49 -3.76 -2.32
N VAL A 85 3.84 -3.04 -1.24
CA VAL A 85 2.96 -2.92 -0.07
C VAL A 85 1.69 -2.10 -0.35
N ASN A 86 1.68 -1.24 -1.37
CA ASN A 86 0.47 -0.53 -1.75
C ASN A 86 -0.55 -1.45 -2.41
N GLU A 87 -0.07 -2.44 -3.16
CA GLU A 87 -0.91 -3.45 -3.80
C GLU A 87 -1.41 -4.47 -2.77
N TYR A 88 -0.49 -5.00 -1.96
CA TYR A 88 -0.76 -6.16 -1.12
C TYR A 88 -1.15 -5.82 0.34
N LEU A 89 -0.88 -4.60 0.80
CA LEU A 89 -1.28 -4.07 2.12
C LEU A 89 -1.91 -2.67 1.98
N PRO A 90 -3.00 -2.53 1.20
CA PRO A 90 -3.60 -1.23 0.92
C PRO A 90 -4.09 -0.55 2.20
N ASP A 91 -4.12 0.79 2.20
CA ASP A 91 -4.55 1.58 3.37
C ASP A 91 -6.10 1.65 3.45
N VAL A 92 -6.73 0.49 3.64
CA VAL A 92 -8.19 0.29 3.75
C VAL A 92 -8.58 -0.31 5.11
N ALA A 93 -9.86 -0.23 5.48
CA ALA A 93 -10.35 -0.60 6.81
C ALA A 93 -10.16 -2.09 7.15
N GLU A 94 -10.14 -2.94 6.14
CA GLU A 94 -10.00 -4.40 6.22
C GLU A 94 -8.56 -4.83 6.56
N ILE A 95 -7.58 -3.95 6.34
CA ILE A 95 -6.18 -4.19 6.70
C ILE A 95 -5.93 -3.73 8.14
N THR A 96 -5.16 -4.52 8.89
CA THR A 96 -4.82 -4.23 10.28
C THR A 96 -4.08 -2.90 10.45
N SER A 97 -4.21 -2.31 11.64
CA SER A 97 -3.61 -0.99 11.92
C SER A 97 -2.08 -0.96 11.78
N VAL A 98 -1.37 -2.04 12.14
CA VAL A 98 0.10 -2.09 12.03
C VAL A 98 0.51 -2.11 10.56
N SER A 99 -0.12 -2.94 9.74
CA SER A 99 0.12 -2.99 8.29
C SER A 99 -0.16 -1.64 7.62
N ARG A 100 -1.30 -1.01 7.92
CA ARG A 100 -1.63 0.33 7.40
C ARG A 100 -0.63 1.40 7.83
N ASN A 101 -0.18 1.36 9.09
CA ASN A 101 0.86 2.26 9.58
C ASN A 101 2.18 2.02 8.84
N LEU A 102 2.57 0.77 8.60
CA LEU A 102 3.78 0.42 7.86
C LEU A 102 3.72 0.96 6.42
N THR A 103 2.66 0.65 5.68
CA THR A 103 2.42 1.14 4.31
C THR A 103 2.47 2.67 4.26
N CYS A 104 1.79 3.35 5.19
CA CYS A 104 1.84 4.81 5.29
C CYS A 104 3.26 5.33 5.53
N ARG A 105 4.04 4.72 6.43
CA ARG A 105 5.40 5.18 6.72
C ARG A 105 6.34 4.95 5.54
N ILE A 106 6.23 3.82 4.85
CA ILE A 106 7.00 3.53 3.63
C ILE A 106 6.74 4.61 2.57
N ARG A 107 5.47 4.95 2.30
CA ARG A 107 5.09 6.03 1.36
C ARG A 107 5.79 7.35 1.71
N MET A 108 5.68 7.77 2.97
CA MET A 108 6.28 9.03 3.42
C MET A 108 7.79 9.03 3.25
N ILE A 109 8.47 7.96 3.66
CA ILE A 109 9.94 7.85 3.66
C ILE A 109 10.52 8.00 2.24
N CYS A 110 9.87 7.42 1.24
CA CYS A 110 10.32 7.53 -0.16
C CYS A 110 10.34 8.98 -0.69
N GLU A 111 9.56 9.88 -0.08
CA GLU A 111 9.47 11.30 -0.45
C GLU A 111 10.26 12.20 0.51
N MET A 112 10.81 11.63 1.60
CA MET A 112 11.58 12.39 2.57
C MET A 112 12.98 12.74 2.04
N PRO A 113 13.47 13.96 2.35
CA PRO A 113 14.88 14.29 2.20
C PRO A 113 15.75 13.31 2.99
N GLU A 114 16.91 12.99 2.43
CA GLU A 114 17.81 11.95 2.94
C GLU A 114 18.15 12.12 4.43
N VAL A 115 18.43 13.35 4.87
CA VAL A 115 18.76 13.67 6.27
C VAL A 115 17.65 13.26 7.24
N LYS A 116 16.37 13.43 6.85
CA LYS A 116 15.22 13.01 7.67
C LYS A 116 14.99 11.51 7.56
N ARG A 117 15.07 10.96 6.35
CA ARG A 117 14.90 9.53 6.07
C ARG A 117 15.90 8.68 6.86
N ASN A 118 17.16 9.07 6.96
CA ASN A 118 18.19 8.36 7.73
C ASN A 118 17.91 8.30 9.25
N GLN A 119 16.98 9.11 9.74
CA GLN A 119 16.55 9.12 11.16
C GLN A 119 15.28 8.28 11.39
N GLU A 120 14.58 7.85 10.33
CA GLU A 120 13.34 7.08 10.47
C GLU A 120 13.63 5.59 10.79
N PRO A 121 13.06 5.03 11.88
CA PRO A 121 13.32 3.65 12.27
C PRO A 121 12.93 2.62 11.20
N VAL A 122 11.86 2.88 10.45
CA VAL A 122 11.41 1.99 9.36
C VAL A 122 12.46 1.93 8.25
N TRP A 123 13.05 3.08 7.89
CA TRP A 123 14.14 3.14 6.92
C TRP A 123 15.40 2.44 7.42
N GLN A 124 15.76 2.64 8.69
CA GLN A 124 16.92 1.97 9.29
C GLN A 124 16.76 0.45 9.31
N ASN A 125 15.54 -0.05 9.57
CA ASN A 125 15.23 -1.48 9.50
C ASN A 125 15.35 -2.02 8.08
N TRP A 126 14.87 -1.27 7.08
CA TRP A 126 15.04 -1.62 5.66
C TRP A 126 16.53 -1.73 5.28
N VAL A 127 17.32 -0.69 5.60
CA VAL A 127 18.77 -0.70 5.33
C VAL A 127 19.43 -1.88 6.02
N ALA A 128 19.03 -2.21 7.25
CA ALA A 128 19.55 -3.38 7.96
C ALA A 128 19.19 -4.70 7.28
N ALA A 129 17.98 -4.85 6.73
CA ALA A 129 17.56 -6.04 5.99
C ALA A 129 18.37 -6.21 4.70
N VAL A 130 18.55 -5.14 3.92
CA VAL A 130 19.43 -5.15 2.74
C VAL A 130 20.84 -5.58 3.12
N ASN A 131 21.38 -5.07 4.23
CA ASN A 131 22.72 -5.41 4.69
C ASN A 131 22.84 -6.84 5.19
N TRP A 132 21.74 -7.39 5.70
CA TRP A 132 21.68 -8.78 6.12
C TRP A 132 21.77 -9.70 4.91
N ILE A 133 20.90 -9.51 3.91
CA ILE A 133 20.82 -10.36 2.71
C ILE A 133 22.11 -10.36 1.89
N THR A 134 22.70 -9.19 1.72
CA THR A 134 23.89 -9.00 0.88
C THR A 134 25.22 -9.23 1.64
N ASN A 135 25.18 -9.58 2.93
CA ASN A 135 26.39 -9.88 3.68
C ASN A 135 26.91 -11.28 3.29
N PRO A 136 28.14 -11.40 2.77
CA PRO A 136 28.66 -12.71 2.32
C PRO A 136 28.82 -13.74 3.45
N ASN A 137 28.79 -13.31 4.72
CA ASN A 137 28.85 -14.20 5.88
C ASN A 137 27.47 -14.60 6.41
N VAL A 138 26.43 -13.87 6.01
CA VAL A 138 25.06 -14.37 6.14
C VAL A 138 24.95 -15.37 5.01
N VAL A 139 25.03 -16.66 5.33
CA VAL A 139 24.57 -17.67 4.40
C VAL A 139 23.15 -17.24 4.10
N PRO A 140 22.79 -16.93 2.84
CA PRO A 140 21.41 -16.67 2.49
C PRO A 140 20.64 -17.78 3.17
N VAL A 141 19.67 -17.42 4.01
CA VAL A 141 18.64 -18.38 4.32
C VAL A 141 17.97 -18.55 2.99
N ASN A 142 18.53 -19.45 2.18
CA ASN A 142 17.68 -20.30 1.44
C ASN A 142 16.77 -20.84 2.56
N GLU A 143 15.53 -20.37 2.66
CA GLU A 143 14.51 -21.34 2.99
C GLU A 143 14.55 -22.27 1.78
N SER A 144 15.30 -23.32 2.06
CA SER A 144 16.23 -24.07 1.22
C SER A 144 15.69 -25.48 1.12
N PRO A 145 16.29 -26.40 0.35
CA PRO A 145 15.86 -27.77 0.20
C PRO A 145 16.11 -28.64 1.45
N PHE A 146 15.72 -28.20 2.65
CA PHE A 146 16.10 -28.76 3.95
C PHE A 146 14.98 -29.39 4.78
N LEU A 147 13.79 -29.63 4.21
CA LEU A 147 13.00 -30.76 4.71
C LEU A 147 13.34 -31.99 3.88
N LYS A 148 14.10 -32.92 4.48
CA LYS A 148 14.17 -34.27 3.91
C LYS A 148 12.76 -34.84 3.87
N LYS A 149 12.42 -35.60 2.82
CA LYS A 149 11.11 -36.27 2.68
C LYS A 149 10.74 -36.99 3.99
N GLY A 150 9.68 -36.53 4.66
CA GLY A 150 9.21 -37.05 5.95
C GLY A 150 9.64 -36.30 7.22
N GLN A 151 10.35 -35.18 7.10
CA GLN A 151 10.74 -34.36 8.24
C GLN A 151 9.68 -33.25 8.49
N SER A 152 9.24 -33.09 9.73
CA SER A 152 8.32 -32.01 10.14
C SER A 152 9.10 -30.89 10.83
N LEU A 153 8.64 -29.63 10.65
CA LEU A 153 9.22 -28.47 11.33
C LEU A 153 9.29 -28.69 12.86
N PRO A 154 10.36 -28.23 13.54
CA PRO A 154 10.46 -28.37 14.98
C PRO A 154 9.32 -27.63 15.67
N ASN A 155 8.71 -28.31 16.65
CA ASN A 155 7.65 -27.76 17.50
C ASN A 155 8.04 -26.34 17.99
N PRO A 156 7.22 -25.31 17.72
CA PRO A 156 7.52 -23.89 18.02
C PRO A 156 7.75 -23.57 19.51
N LYS A 157 7.61 -24.57 20.38
CA LYS A 157 7.90 -24.49 21.82
C LYS A 157 9.36 -24.74 22.21
N LYS A 158 10.29 -25.04 21.29
CA LYS A 158 11.73 -25.19 21.61
C LYS A 158 12.48 -23.85 21.53
N LYS A 159 13.17 -23.46 22.61
CA LYS A 159 14.11 -22.32 22.66
C LYS A 159 15.18 -22.46 21.55
N GLY A 160 15.30 -21.44 20.69
CA GLY A 160 16.43 -21.32 19.74
C GLY A 160 16.11 -21.25 18.24
N PHE A 161 14.84 -21.10 17.83
CA PHE A 161 14.44 -21.05 16.42
C PHE A 161 15.02 -19.86 15.61
N ARG A 162 15.59 -18.84 16.28
CA ARG A 162 16.08 -17.59 15.64
C ARG A 162 17.59 -17.38 15.67
N LYS A 163 18.41 -18.44 15.62
CA LYS A 163 19.86 -18.24 15.74
C LYS A 163 20.51 -17.64 14.48
N ASN A 164 19.82 -17.71 13.32
CA ASN A 164 20.32 -17.25 12.01
C ASN A 164 19.27 -16.45 11.19
N GLN A 165 18.23 -15.88 11.82
CA GLN A 165 17.22 -15.07 11.13
C GLN A 165 17.51 -13.58 11.30
N PHE A 166 17.07 -12.75 10.35
CA PHE A 166 17.15 -11.30 10.49
C PHE A 166 16.48 -10.87 11.82
N PRO A 167 17.07 -9.93 12.58
CA PRO A 167 16.47 -9.49 13.83
C PRO A 167 15.06 -8.91 13.64
N VAL A 168 14.22 -9.10 14.64
CA VAL A 168 12.90 -8.45 14.67
C VAL A 168 13.01 -6.93 14.71
N ALA A 169 12.05 -6.26 14.08
CA ALA A 169 11.93 -4.82 14.13
C ALA A 169 11.82 -4.34 15.59
N GLN A 170 12.74 -3.45 16.00
CA GLN A 170 12.79 -2.95 17.39
C GLN A 170 11.70 -1.93 17.68
N VAL A 171 11.21 -1.24 16.65
CA VAL A 171 10.22 -0.16 16.75
C VAL A 171 9.12 -0.46 15.74
N LEU A 172 7.87 -0.49 16.21
CA LEU A 172 6.71 -0.59 15.32
C LEU A 172 6.51 0.71 14.52
N PRO A 173 5.93 0.63 13.31
CA PRO A 173 5.65 1.83 12.52
C PRO A 173 4.77 2.79 13.31
N ALA A 174 5.14 4.07 13.29
CA ALA A 174 4.38 5.10 13.99
C ALA A 174 2.93 5.17 13.46
N PRO A 175 1.96 5.55 14.30
CA PRO A 175 0.59 5.76 13.85
C PRO A 175 0.52 6.72 12.66
N ARG A 176 -0.41 6.44 11.74
CA ARG A 176 -0.73 7.35 10.63
C ARG A 176 -0.97 8.78 11.17
N PRO A 177 -0.53 9.81 10.43
CA PRO A 177 -0.87 11.19 10.78
C PRO A 177 -2.38 11.36 10.92
N LYS A 178 -2.82 12.30 11.76
CA LYS A 178 -4.24 12.67 11.75
C LYS A 178 -4.52 13.47 10.49
N ILE A 179 -5.61 13.14 9.82
CA ILE A 179 -6.09 13.93 8.67
C ILE A 179 -6.62 15.26 9.22
N PRO A 180 -6.08 16.40 8.76
CA PRO A 180 -6.54 17.69 9.23
C PRO A 180 -7.92 17.99 8.65
N MET A 181 -8.95 17.99 9.49
CA MET A 181 -10.30 18.37 9.12
C MET A 181 -10.38 19.88 8.85
N GLU A 182 -11.33 20.28 8.02
CA GLU A 182 -11.66 21.69 7.78
C GLU A 182 -12.73 22.17 8.77
N ASP A 183 -12.72 23.46 9.10
CA ASP A 183 -13.59 24.01 10.15
C ASP A 183 -15.07 24.01 9.74
N ASN A 184 -15.36 24.24 8.44
CA ASN A 184 -16.71 24.29 7.89
C ASN A 184 -16.79 23.50 6.57
N PRO A 185 -16.86 22.16 6.65
CA PRO A 185 -16.90 21.33 5.45
C PRO A 185 -18.21 21.44 4.69
N GLU A 186 -18.13 21.25 3.37
CA GLU A 186 -19.31 20.96 2.57
C GLU A 186 -19.86 19.59 2.94
N MET A 187 -21.14 19.53 3.32
CA MET A 187 -21.77 18.30 3.83
C MET A 187 -22.65 17.67 2.76
N LEU A 188 -22.37 16.42 2.43
CA LEU A 188 -23.04 15.68 1.36
C LEU A 188 -23.97 14.62 1.94
N THR A 189 -25.13 14.40 1.31
CA THR A 189 -25.96 13.21 1.55
C THR A 189 -25.37 11.99 0.84
N VAL A 190 -25.90 10.79 1.12
CA VAL A 190 -25.50 9.56 0.42
C VAL A 190 -25.64 9.69 -1.09
N GLU A 191 -26.73 10.28 -1.58
CA GLU A 191 -26.99 10.45 -3.01
C GLU A 191 -25.97 11.40 -3.65
N GLN A 192 -25.79 12.58 -3.05
CA GLN A 192 -24.84 13.59 -3.49
C GLN A 192 -23.40 13.07 -3.46
N SER A 193 -23.04 12.31 -2.43
CA SER A 193 -21.70 11.73 -2.30
C SER A 193 -21.38 10.72 -3.42
N PHE A 194 -22.36 9.90 -3.82
CA PHE A 194 -22.17 8.95 -4.91
C PHE A 194 -22.16 9.64 -6.27
N GLN A 195 -23.00 10.66 -6.46
CA GLN A 195 -22.97 11.50 -7.67
C GLN A 195 -21.63 12.21 -7.83
N ALA A 196 -21.09 12.80 -6.75
CA ALA A 196 -19.78 13.44 -6.74
C ALA A 196 -18.66 12.45 -7.09
N GLN A 197 -18.67 11.24 -6.50
CA GLN A 197 -17.74 10.17 -6.84
C GLN A 197 -17.79 9.81 -8.34
N LEU A 198 -18.99 9.64 -8.91
CA LEU A 198 -19.16 9.33 -10.33
C LEU A 198 -18.66 10.47 -11.22
N ALA A 199 -18.97 11.72 -10.88
CA ALA A 199 -18.50 12.90 -11.61
C ALA A 199 -16.98 13.01 -11.57
N PHE A 200 -16.36 12.80 -10.41
CA PHE A 200 -14.92 12.79 -10.23
C PHE A 200 -14.23 11.72 -11.08
N MET A 201 -14.76 10.49 -11.08
CA MET A 201 -14.26 9.41 -11.94
C MET A 201 -14.43 9.69 -13.43
N ARG A 202 -15.53 10.33 -13.85
CA ARG A 202 -15.72 10.73 -15.27
C ARG A 202 -14.66 11.72 -15.72
N HIS A 203 -14.33 12.71 -14.87
CA HIS A 203 -13.25 13.64 -15.16
C HIS A 203 -11.91 12.90 -15.32
N TYR A 204 -11.61 11.98 -14.41
CA TYR A 204 -10.39 11.18 -14.49
C TYR A 204 -10.34 10.26 -15.72
N TYR A 205 -11.48 9.68 -16.12
CA TYR A 205 -11.60 8.87 -17.35
C TYR A 205 -11.29 9.69 -18.61
N GLN A 206 -11.78 10.93 -18.71
CA GLN A 206 -11.51 11.79 -19.87
C GLN A 206 -10.02 12.07 -20.07
N VAL A 207 -9.24 12.06 -18.99
CA VAL A 207 -7.79 12.29 -19.02
C VAL A 207 -7.01 11.01 -19.35
N THR A 208 -7.49 9.85 -18.91
CA THR A 208 -6.75 8.58 -18.96
C THR A 208 -7.20 7.63 -20.07
N ASN A 209 -8.41 7.80 -20.60
CA ASN A 209 -9.07 6.92 -21.58
C ASN A 209 -9.03 5.42 -21.22
N GLY A 210 -9.04 5.09 -19.92
CA GLY A 210 -8.96 3.70 -19.43
C GLY A 210 -10.26 2.93 -19.63
N SER A 211 -10.23 1.85 -20.42
CA SER A 211 -11.41 1.03 -20.77
C SER A 211 -12.14 0.45 -19.56
N GLU A 212 -11.41 0.04 -18.52
CA GLU A 212 -11.99 -0.49 -17.27
C GLU A 212 -12.81 0.56 -16.52
N LEU A 213 -12.27 1.78 -16.41
CA LEU A 213 -12.97 2.89 -15.77
C LEU A 213 -14.20 3.30 -16.60
N GLY A 214 -14.08 3.27 -17.93
CA GLY A 214 -15.20 3.45 -18.85
C GLY A 214 -16.31 2.41 -18.64
N ASN A 215 -15.95 1.13 -18.55
CA ASN A 215 -16.89 0.02 -18.31
C ASN A 215 -17.57 0.16 -16.94
N TYR A 216 -16.81 0.47 -15.89
CA TYR A 216 -17.35 0.74 -14.55
C TYR A 216 -18.38 1.87 -14.60
N LEU A 217 -18.02 3.00 -15.21
CA LEU A 217 -18.88 4.17 -15.30
C LEU A 217 -20.15 3.87 -16.11
N GLN A 218 -20.07 3.06 -17.17
CA GLN A 218 -21.23 2.65 -17.94
C GLN A 218 -22.17 1.75 -17.12
N GLN A 219 -21.61 0.77 -16.42
CA GLN A 219 -22.38 -0.24 -15.68
C GLN A 219 -23.01 0.32 -14.39
N TYR A 220 -22.32 1.23 -13.69
CA TYR A 220 -22.66 1.63 -12.33
C TYR A 220 -23.01 3.12 -12.18
N SER A 221 -23.38 3.79 -13.27
CA SER A 221 -23.76 5.22 -13.29
C SER A 221 -25.08 5.56 -12.60
N LYS A 222 -25.94 4.57 -12.32
CA LYS A 222 -27.28 4.81 -11.77
C LYS A 222 -27.25 5.01 -10.26
N VAL A 223 -27.93 6.04 -9.77
CA VAL A 223 -28.02 6.37 -8.34
C VAL A 223 -29.34 5.83 -7.78
N ASN A 224 -29.40 4.53 -7.51
CA ASN A 224 -30.58 3.87 -6.93
C ASN A 224 -30.22 2.52 -6.30
N ASP A 225 -31.14 1.97 -5.50
CA ASP A 225 -30.92 0.72 -4.76
C ASP A 225 -30.83 -0.53 -5.64
N ALA A 226 -31.18 -0.44 -6.92
CA ALA A 226 -30.95 -1.52 -7.88
C ALA A 226 -29.49 -1.57 -8.35
N ASN A 227 -28.70 -0.51 -8.13
CA ASN A 227 -27.27 -0.51 -8.35
C ASN A 227 -26.55 -1.05 -7.10
N GLU A 228 -25.97 -2.25 -7.21
CA GLU A 228 -25.21 -2.88 -6.12
C GLU A 228 -24.05 -2.02 -5.62
N ARG A 229 -23.43 -1.21 -6.50
CA ARG A 229 -22.37 -0.27 -6.13
C ARG A 229 -22.88 0.89 -5.30
N TYR A 230 -24.04 1.44 -5.65
CA TYR A 230 -24.71 2.47 -4.84
C TYR A 230 -25.10 1.92 -3.46
N LYS A 231 -25.62 0.69 -3.41
CA LYS A 231 -25.95 0.02 -2.14
C LYS A 231 -24.72 -0.26 -1.28
N ALA A 232 -23.60 -0.69 -1.87
CA ALA A 232 -22.34 -0.85 -1.17
C ALA A 232 -21.81 0.50 -0.65
N TRP A 233 -21.88 1.54 -1.48
CA TRP A 233 -21.53 2.90 -1.10
C TRP A 233 -22.37 3.40 0.07
N GLY A 234 -23.70 3.23 0.04
CA GLY A 234 -24.59 3.65 1.12
C GLY A 234 -24.29 2.98 2.47
N ARG A 235 -23.89 1.71 2.47
CA ARG A 235 -23.40 1.03 3.69
C ARG A 235 -22.12 1.67 4.21
N LYS A 236 -21.15 1.94 3.33
CA LYS A 236 -19.90 2.61 3.69
C LYS A 236 -20.13 4.04 4.20
N PHE A 237 -21.02 4.78 3.53
CA PHE A 237 -21.43 6.12 3.93
C PHE A 237 -22.03 6.12 5.33
N SER A 238 -22.95 5.22 5.61
CA SER A 238 -23.60 5.13 6.93
C SER A 238 -22.61 4.84 8.06
N ALA A 239 -21.51 4.11 7.78
CA ALA A 239 -20.46 3.84 8.76
C ALA A 239 -19.51 5.03 8.99
N ASN A 240 -19.45 5.99 8.07
CA ASN A 240 -18.54 7.13 8.11
C ASN A 240 -19.26 8.48 8.24
N ALA A 241 -20.59 8.48 8.29
CA ALA A 241 -21.38 9.70 8.39
C ALA A 241 -21.06 10.40 9.72
N GLU A 242 -20.79 11.70 9.63
CA GLU A 242 -20.45 12.55 10.79
C GLU A 242 -21.71 13.02 11.51
N THR A 243 -22.84 12.97 10.81
CA THR A 243 -24.19 13.18 11.33
C THR A 243 -25.08 12.06 10.82
N ASP A 244 -26.32 11.94 11.33
CA ASP A 244 -27.24 10.85 10.97
C ASP A 244 -27.46 10.64 9.45
N THR A 245 -27.19 11.64 8.62
CA THR A 245 -27.44 11.57 7.16
C THR A 245 -26.38 12.23 6.28
N LYS A 246 -25.33 12.82 6.85
CA LYS A 246 -24.33 13.58 6.08
C LYS A 246 -22.90 13.31 6.50
N ALA A 247 -22.00 13.40 5.52
CA ALA A 247 -20.55 13.34 5.70
C ALA A 247 -19.88 14.54 5.00
N SER A 248 -18.74 14.99 5.52
CA SER A 248 -17.96 16.05 4.87
C SER A 248 -17.42 15.62 3.51
N SER A 249 -17.21 16.59 2.61
CA SER A 249 -16.59 16.36 1.29
C SER A 249 -15.22 15.68 1.42
N LEU A 250 -14.44 15.98 2.46
CA LEU A 250 -13.18 15.30 2.76
C LEU A 250 -13.39 13.84 3.16
N THR A 251 -14.32 13.57 4.07
CA THR A 251 -14.66 12.19 4.46
C THR A 251 -15.15 11.38 3.26
N VAL A 252 -15.95 11.98 2.39
CA VAL A 252 -16.41 11.33 1.16
C VAL A 252 -15.25 11.06 0.19
N LEU A 253 -14.26 11.96 0.05
CA LEU A 253 -13.07 11.69 -0.78
C LEU A 253 -12.22 10.55 -0.21
N LEU A 254 -12.10 10.44 1.13
CA LEU A 254 -11.42 9.31 1.78
C LEU A 254 -12.16 8.00 1.52
N MET A 255 -13.49 8.01 1.62
CA MET A 255 -14.31 6.87 1.28
C MET A 255 -14.13 6.46 -0.19
N ALA A 256 -14.05 7.44 -1.10
CA ALA A 256 -13.81 7.21 -2.52
C ALA A 256 -12.46 6.53 -2.77
N LYS A 257 -11.37 7.03 -2.16
CA LYS A 257 -10.05 6.39 -2.24
C LYS A 257 -10.11 4.92 -1.84
N GLU A 258 -10.61 4.63 -0.64
CA GLU A 258 -10.68 3.25 -0.16
C GLU A 258 -11.61 2.39 -1.03
N TYR A 259 -12.68 2.97 -1.57
CA TYR A 259 -13.58 2.27 -2.47
C TYR A 259 -12.87 1.88 -3.78
N TYR A 260 -12.03 2.77 -4.33
CA TYR A 260 -11.22 2.45 -5.52
C TYR A 260 -10.18 1.37 -5.22
N GLU A 261 -9.53 1.43 -4.06
CA GLU A 261 -8.56 0.43 -3.62
C GLU A 261 -9.18 -0.96 -3.34
N VAL A 262 -10.50 -1.07 -3.16
CA VAL A 262 -11.18 -2.37 -2.93
C VAL A 262 -11.85 -2.92 -4.17
N PHE A 263 -12.43 -2.05 -5.01
CA PHE A 263 -13.32 -2.48 -6.09
C PHE A 263 -12.74 -2.37 -7.49
N CYS A 264 -11.60 -1.71 -7.63
CA CYS A 264 -10.88 -1.61 -8.89
C CYS A 264 -9.55 -2.39 -8.86
N THR A 265 -9.46 -3.39 -7.98
CA THR A 265 -8.34 -4.31 -7.83
C THR A 265 -8.39 -5.39 -8.91
N ASP A 266 -8.00 -5.04 -10.14
CA ASP A 266 -7.59 -6.06 -11.10
C ASP A 266 -6.13 -5.79 -11.48
N ASN A 267 -5.27 -6.62 -10.89
CA ASN A 267 -3.84 -6.85 -11.11
C ASN A 267 -2.92 -5.63 -11.21
N ALA A 268 -1.74 -5.74 -10.59
CA ALA A 268 -0.71 -4.73 -10.61
C ALA A 268 -0.19 -4.37 -12.02
N LEU A 269 -0.58 -5.12 -13.05
CA LEU A 269 -0.24 -4.86 -14.45
C LEU A 269 -1.33 -4.08 -15.23
N HIS A 270 -2.56 -3.93 -14.71
CA HIS A 270 -3.69 -3.40 -15.48
C HIS A 270 -4.35 -2.12 -14.89
N ALA A 271 -4.18 -1.86 -13.58
CA ALA A 271 -4.82 -0.71 -12.91
C ALA A 271 -3.93 0.53 -12.66
N GLN A 272 -2.84 0.74 -13.43
CA GLN A 272 -1.87 1.84 -13.19
C GLN A 272 -2.51 3.24 -12.98
N PRO A 273 -3.47 3.70 -13.80
CA PRO A 273 -4.09 5.01 -13.61
C PRO A 273 -4.82 5.15 -12.27
N LEU A 274 -5.58 4.13 -11.85
CA LEU A 274 -6.31 4.19 -10.59
C LEU A 274 -5.38 4.15 -9.37
N ARG A 275 -4.28 3.41 -9.43
CA ARG A 275 -3.25 3.44 -8.37
C ARG A 275 -2.55 4.79 -8.27
N LYS A 276 -2.31 5.45 -9.42
CA LYS A 276 -1.83 6.83 -9.42
C LYS A 276 -2.87 7.76 -8.77
N LEU A 277 -4.14 7.63 -9.11
CA LEU A 277 -5.20 8.43 -8.50
C LEU A 277 -5.30 8.23 -6.99
N THR A 278 -5.32 6.99 -6.49
CA THR A 278 -5.43 6.72 -5.04
C THR A 278 -4.21 7.22 -4.27
N SER A 279 -3.03 7.16 -4.88
CA SER A 279 -1.80 7.77 -4.35
C SER A 279 -1.91 9.31 -4.27
N GLU A 280 -2.39 9.97 -5.33
CA GLU A 280 -2.54 11.43 -5.36
C GLU A 280 -3.65 11.93 -4.43
N ILE A 281 -4.74 11.17 -4.28
CA ILE A 281 -5.76 11.42 -3.24
C ILE A 281 -5.12 11.30 -1.86
N TRP A 282 -4.34 10.24 -1.61
CA TRP A 282 -3.65 10.05 -0.33
C TRP A 282 -2.76 11.25 0.00
N LYS A 283 -1.92 11.71 -0.94
CA LYS A 283 -1.09 12.91 -0.71
C LYS A 283 -1.94 14.13 -0.38
N THR A 284 -3.04 14.32 -1.12
CA THR A 284 -3.93 15.47 -0.97
C THR A 284 -4.62 15.51 0.39
N VAL A 285 -5.16 14.39 0.88
CA VAL A 285 -5.96 14.38 2.11
C VAL A 285 -5.13 14.65 3.37
N TYR A 286 -3.85 14.26 3.38
CA TYR A 286 -2.96 14.52 4.52
C TYR A 286 -2.38 15.94 4.57
N LEU A 287 -2.57 16.75 3.52
CA LEU A 287 -2.16 18.16 3.54
C LEU A 287 -3.07 18.99 4.45
N PRO A 288 -2.53 20.02 5.15
CA PRO A 288 -3.34 21.05 5.79
C PRO A 288 -4.32 21.69 4.79
N HIS A 289 -5.51 22.10 5.26
CA HIS A 289 -6.59 22.59 4.39
C HIS A 289 -6.11 23.68 3.40
N ASN A 290 -5.33 24.67 3.86
CA ASN A 290 -4.82 25.75 3.01
C ASN A 290 -3.89 25.29 1.87
N GLN A 291 -3.23 24.13 2.02
CA GLN A 291 -2.41 23.52 0.97
C GLN A 291 -3.24 22.56 0.12
N ARG A 292 -4.16 21.80 0.75
CA ARG A 292 -5.06 20.87 0.08
C ARG A 292 -5.88 21.56 -1.00
N VAL A 293 -6.43 22.74 -0.71
CA VAL A 293 -7.26 23.49 -1.69
C VAL A 293 -6.51 23.93 -2.95
N GLN A 294 -5.18 23.86 -2.93
CA GLN A 294 -4.32 24.20 -4.06
C GLN A 294 -3.98 22.98 -4.94
N THR A 295 -4.33 21.75 -4.53
CA THR A 295 -4.02 20.57 -5.33
C THR A 295 -5.06 20.36 -6.43
N GLU A 296 -4.59 19.89 -7.59
CA GLU A 296 -5.44 19.57 -8.74
C GLU A 296 -6.51 18.52 -8.37
N VAL A 297 -6.11 17.49 -7.62
CA VAL A 297 -7.04 16.45 -7.13
C VAL A 297 -8.18 17.05 -6.32
N TRP A 298 -7.88 17.97 -5.39
CA TRP A 298 -8.91 18.58 -4.57
C TRP A 298 -9.81 19.53 -5.36
N GLN A 299 -9.24 20.31 -6.28
CA GLN A 299 -10.02 21.21 -7.14
C GLN A 299 -10.97 20.43 -8.05
N ASN A 300 -10.50 19.33 -8.63
CA ASN A 300 -11.33 18.43 -9.43
C ASN A 300 -12.40 17.74 -8.57
N TRP A 301 -12.06 17.36 -7.34
CA TRP A 301 -13.03 16.81 -6.38
C TRP A 301 -14.12 17.82 -6.03
N LEU A 302 -13.77 19.05 -5.66
CA LEU A 302 -14.75 20.09 -5.34
C LEU A 302 -15.64 20.44 -6.53
N THR A 303 -15.08 20.46 -7.75
CA THR A 303 -15.89 20.64 -8.97
C THR A 303 -16.95 19.54 -9.11
N ALA A 304 -16.57 18.28 -8.84
CA ALA A 304 -17.50 17.15 -8.86
C ALA A 304 -18.53 17.21 -7.73
N VAL A 305 -18.14 17.71 -6.55
CA VAL A 305 -19.04 17.96 -5.43
C VAL A 305 -20.07 19.03 -5.78
N HIS A 306 -19.65 20.17 -6.33
CA HIS A 306 -20.54 21.25 -6.74
C HIS A 306 -21.54 20.79 -7.81
N GLN A 307 -21.09 19.99 -8.78
CA GLN A 307 -21.99 19.38 -9.77
C GLN A 307 -23.06 18.46 -9.17
N ALA A 308 -22.78 17.82 -8.03
CA ALA A 308 -23.73 16.94 -7.34
C ALA A 308 -24.67 17.72 -6.41
N LEU A 309 -24.40 18.99 -6.14
CA LEU A 309 -25.25 19.86 -5.32
C LEU A 309 -26.26 20.65 -6.15
N GLU A 310 -26.01 20.83 -7.45
CA GLU A 310 -26.90 21.45 -8.45
C GLU A 310 -28.08 20.54 -8.83
#